data_AF-A0A371FKU6-F1
#
_entry.id   AF-A0A371FKU6-F1
#
_cell.length_a   1.000
_cell.length_b   1.000
_cell.length_c   1.000
_cell.angle_alpha   90.00
_cell.angle_beta   90.00
_cell.angle_gamma   90.00
#
_symmetry.space_group_name_H-M   'P 1'
#
loop_
_entity.id
_entity.type
_entity.pdbx_description
1 polymer ?
#
loop_
_entity_poly.entity_id
_entity_poly.type
_entity_poly.pdbx_seq_one_letter_code
_entity_poly.pdbx_strand_id
1 'polypeptide(L)' 'MKVVIENLTGTLFYIQVGNDATIEDLKREIEAQQKFPCDRLILVLDADHCPLMSKEEEKASLVECGIQDDD' A
#
# COMPACT_ATOMS: atom_id res chain seq x y z
N MET A 1 -6.31 -7.64 -7.37
CA MET A 1 -4.98 -7.87 -6.78
C MET A 1 -5.04 -7.99 -5.27
N LYS A 2 -4.33 -8.95 -4.68
CA LYS A 2 -4.22 -9.14 -3.23
C LYS A 2 -2.83 -8.74 -2.75
N VAL A 3 -2.74 -7.64 -2.03
CA VAL A 3 -1.47 -7.09 -1.53
C VAL A 3 -1.23 -7.55 -0.10
N VAL A 4 -0.02 -8.03 0.18
CA VAL A 4 0.44 -8.33 1.54
C VAL A 4 1.06 -7.09 2.15
N ILE A 5 0.65 -6.75 3.37
CA ILE A 5 1.20 -5.62 4.11
C ILE A 5 1.72 -6.11 5.44
N GLU A 6 2.96 -5.76 5.74
CA GLU A 6 3.55 -5.88 7.07
C GLU A 6 3.39 -4.58 7.85
N ASN A 7 2.87 -4.67 9.07
CA ASN A 7 2.89 -3.52 9.98
C ASN A 7 4.18 -3.48 10.82
N LEU A 8 4.40 -2.37 11.53
CA LEU A 8 5.58 -2.21 12.40
C LEU A 8 5.68 -3.23 13.56
N THR A 9 4.62 -4.01 13.84
CA THR A 9 4.64 -5.09 14.82
C THR A 9 5.01 -6.45 14.22
N GLY A 10 5.33 -6.50 12.91
CA GLY A 10 5.61 -7.74 12.17
C GLY A 10 4.36 -8.56 11.84
N THR A 11 3.17 -7.97 11.98
CA THR A 11 1.91 -8.64 11.63
C THR A 11 1.65 -8.43 10.15
N LEU A 12 1.49 -9.55 9.43
CA LEU A 12 1.09 -9.56 8.03
C LEU A 12 -0.43 -9.61 7.90
N PHE A 13 -0.98 -8.79 7.01
CA PHE A 13 -2.38 -8.84 6.62
C PHE A 13 -2.53 -8.60 5.12
N TYR A 14 -3.67 -9.03 4.59
CA TYR A 14 -3.98 -8.88 3.17
C TYR A 14 -4.98 -7.75 2.97
N ILE A 15 -4.73 -6.94 1.95
CA ILE A 15 -5.66 -5.97 1.41
C ILE A 15 -6.01 -6.40 -0.01
N GLN A 16 -7.30 -6.50 -0.30
CA GLN A 16 -7.78 -6.69 -1.66
C GLN A 16 -7.87 -5.32 -2.32
N VAL A 17 -7.36 -5.16 -3.53
CA VAL A 17 -7.48 -3.95 -4.33
C VAL A 17 -7.79 -4.30 -5.79
N GLY A 18 -8.20 -3.29 -6.58
CA GLY A 18 -8.33 -3.42 -8.03
C GLY A 18 -6.99 -3.72 -8.71
N ASN A 19 -7.01 -4.28 -9.93
CA ASN A 19 -5.79 -4.61 -10.66
C ASN A 19 -5.01 -3.36 -11.11
N ASP A 20 -5.72 -2.26 -11.36
CA ASP A 20 -5.17 -0.95 -11.73
C ASP A 20 -5.19 0.03 -10.54
N ALA A 21 -5.18 -0.49 -9.31
CA ALA A 21 -5.23 0.34 -8.11
C ALA A 21 -3.93 1.14 -7.91
N THR A 22 -4.09 2.32 -7.32
CA THR A 22 -2.98 3.20 -6.95
C THR A 22 -2.57 3.01 -5.49
N ILE A 23 -1.45 3.63 -5.11
CA ILE A 23 -1.02 3.70 -3.70
C ILE A 23 -2.08 4.42 -2.85
N GLU A 24 -2.76 5.44 -3.38
CA GLU A 24 -3.87 6.13 -2.70
C GLU A 24 -5.02 5.16 -2.41
N ASP A 25 -5.43 4.35 -3.40
CA ASP A 25 -6.50 3.35 -3.22
C ASP A 25 -6.12 2.33 -2.13
N LEU A 26 -4.87 1.86 -2.15
CA LEU A 26 -4.35 0.95 -1.13
C LEU A 26 -4.44 1.57 0.27
N LYS A 27 -4.03 2.83 0.45
CA LYS A 27 -4.14 3.54 1.74
C LYS A 27 -5.59 3.62 2.23
N ARG A 28 -6.54 3.89 1.33
CA ARG A 28 -7.97 3.96 1.66
C ARG A 28 -8.53 2.60 2.09
N GLU A 29 -8.14 1.52 1.43
CA GLU A 29 -8.54 0.17 1.81
C GLU A 29 -7.93 -0.23 3.17
N ILE A 30 -6.67 0.14 3.44
CA ILE A 30 -6.05 -0.03 4.77
C ILE A 30 -6.83 0.75 5.83
N GLU A 31 -7.19 2.02 5.57
CA GLU A 31 -7.99 2.82 6.50
C GLU A 31 -9.34 2.16 6.78
N ALA A 32 -10.03 1.68 5.74
CA ALA A 32 -11.32 1.03 5.89
C ALA A 32 -11.22 -0.25 6.76
N GLN A 33 -10.17 -1.04 6.55
CA GLN A 33 -9.98 -2.33 7.24
C GLN A 33 -9.41 -2.18 8.64
N GLN A 34 -8.39 -1.36 8.82
CA GLN A 34 -7.67 -1.20 10.10
C GLN A 34 -8.21 -0.05 10.95
N LYS A 35 -9.08 0.81 10.39
CA LYS A 35 -9.63 2.00 11.06
C LYS A 35 -8.55 3.01 11.49
N PHE A 36 -7.45 3.08 10.73
CA PHE A 36 -6.41 4.10 10.90
C PHE A 36 -6.58 5.21 9.88
N PRO A 37 -6.43 6.49 10.28
CA PRO A 37 -6.51 7.60 9.34
C PRO A 37 -5.40 7.52 8.30
N CYS A 38 -5.76 7.57 7.01
CA CYS A 38 -4.85 7.51 5.86
C CYS A 38 -3.68 8.49 5.98
N ASP A 39 -3.95 9.68 6.51
CA ASP A 39 -2.98 10.78 6.66
C ASP A 39 -1.80 10.41 7.58
N ARG A 40 -1.95 9.35 8.39
CA ARG A 40 -0.89 8.83 9.27
C ARG A 40 -0.24 7.54 8.75
N LEU A 41 -0.70 7.00 7.63
CA LEU A 41 -0.12 5.80 7.04
C LEU A 41 1.14 6.18 6.25
N ILE A 42 2.27 5.61 6.67
CA ILE A 42 3.54 5.69 5.94
C ILE A 42 3.77 4.32 5.33
N LEU A 43 3.79 4.26 4.00
CA LEU A 43 4.12 3.05 3.25
C LEU A 43 5.59 3.12 2.84
N VAL A 44 6.29 2.00 3.04
CA VAL A 44 7.69 1.82 2.64
C VAL A 44 7.72 0.61 1.73
N LEU A 45 8.28 0.79 0.53
CA LEU A 45 8.51 -0.31 -0.40
C LEU A 45 9.76 -1.07 0.04
N ASP A 46 9.73 -2.40 -0.01
CA ASP A 46 10.86 -3.24 0.41
C ASP A 46 12.11 -3.01 -0.47
N ALA A 47 11.89 -2.80 -1.77
CA ALA A 47 12.96 -2.62 -2.77
C ALA A 47 13.66 -1.26 -2.71
N ASP A 48 12.94 -0.22 -2.27
CA ASP A 48 13.41 1.15 -2.20
C ASP A 48 12.98 1.65 -0.82
N HIS A 49 13.90 1.66 0.15
CA HIS A 49 13.66 2.16 1.51
C HIS A 49 13.25 3.65 1.59
N CYS A 50 12.88 4.24 0.45
CA CYS A 50 12.30 5.56 0.30
C CYS A 50 10.81 5.51 0.68
N PRO A 51 10.40 6.24 1.73
CA PRO A 51 8.99 6.36 2.10
C PRO A 51 8.21 7.04 0.98
N LEU A 52 7.06 6.47 0.60
CA LEU A 52 6.13 7.12 -0.33
C LEU A 52 5.39 8.24 0.42
N MET A 53 5.97 9.44 0.39
CA MET A 53 5.47 10.61 1.15
C MET A 53 4.77 11.65 0.27
N SER A 54 5.03 11.72 -1.04
CA SER A 54 4.46 12.77 -1.88
C SER A 54 3.13 12.34 -2.51
N LYS A 55 2.16 13.26 -2.58
CA LYS A 55 0.87 13.05 -3.28
C LYS A 55 1.02 12.70 -4.77
N GLU A 56 2.14 13.03 -5.38
CA GLU A 56 2.46 12.66 -6.76
C GLU A 56 2.85 11.19 -6.86
N GLU A 57 3.57 10.67 -5.87
CA GLU A 57 3.93 9.24 -5.77
C GLU A 57 2.71 8.39 -5.39
N GLU A 58 1.76 8.94 -4.63
CA GLU A 58 0.52 8.23 -4.27
C GLU A 58 -0.39 7.93 -5.48
N LYS A 59 -0.21 8.67 -6.58
CA LYS A 59 -0.92 8.43 -7.85
C LYS A 59 -0.29 7.31 -8.69
N ALA A 60 0.89 6.84 -8.31
CA ALA A 60 1.53 5.73 -9.00
C ALA A 60 0.69 4.46 -8.83
N SER A 61 0.62 3.67 -9.90
CA SER A 61 -0.05 2.37 -9.86
C SER A 61 0.77 1.41 -9.01
N LEU A 62 0.12 0.49 -8.30
CA LEU A 62 0.82 -0.53 -7.50
C LEU A 62 1.83 -1.33 -8.34
N VAL A 63 1.46 -1.64 -9.59
CA VAL A 63 2.32 -2.33 -10.56
C VAL A 63 3.57 -1.53 -10.96
N GLU A 64 3.48 -0.20 -11.03
CA GLU A 64 4.63 0.67 -11.32
C GLU A 64 5.60 0.71 -10.15
N CYS A 65 5.10 0.55 -8.93
CA CYS A 65 5.90 0.34 -7.73
C CYS A 65 6.46 -1.09 -7.59
N GLY A 66 6.22 -1.97 -8.57
CA GLY A 66 6.68 -3.37 -8.54
C GLY A 66 5.82 -4.29 -7.66
N ILE A 67 4.66 -3.84 -7.19
CA ILE A 67 3.72 -4.67 -6.42
C ILE A 67 2.85 -5.45 -7.41
N GLN A 68 2.91 -6.78 -7.33
CA GLN A 68 2.17 -7.69 -8.19
C GLN A 68 1.48 -8.76 -7.33
N ASP A 69 0.45 -9.41 -7.86
CA ASP A 69 -0.13 -10.59 -7.22
C ASP A 69 0.93 -11.70 -7.11
N ASP A 70 0.90 -12.43 -5.99
CA ASP A 70 1.65 -13.67 -5.83
C ASP A 70 0.96 -14.73 -6.70
N ASP A 71 1.64 -15.23 -7.74
CA ASP A 71 1.15 -16.27 -8.67
C ASP A 71 1.11 -17.65 -7.99
#